data_AF-A0A3M1HW34-F1
#
_entry.id   AF-A0A3M1HW34-F1
#
_cell.length_a   1.000
_cell.length_b   1.000
_cell.length_c   1.000
_cell.angle_alpha   90.00
_cell.angle_beta   90.00
_cell.angle_gamma   90.00
#
_symmetry.space_group_name_H-M   'P 1'
#
loop_
_entity.id
_entity.type
_entity.pdbx_description
1 polymer ?
#
loop_
_entity_poly.entity_id
_entity_poly.type
_entity_poly.pdbx_seq_one_letter_code
_entity_poly.pdbx_strand_id
1 'polypeptide(L)'
;MKQAIMFVAGLAAAAAAGLALKSAGESAALQALAILAGHALLLLWWMRNASELAAKDTLAMIFIGGGLSAAIALLIGSALPIPKPWDDLAAGPIEEPAKAAAFVALMRWLRIAPTMQRGIAYAFCIALGFSFYENAAYIADDAAWWIRALPGHLIYASIWGPSFARALTEGANASPSAIIALALASGAHALWNSQAFLEEFYLLALMGLLVFGVKRIQKACEQAGAHGFYRVRSGA
;
A
#
# COMPACT_ATOMS: atom_id res chain seq x y z
N MET A 1 -18.82 17.24 5.18
CA MET A 1 -18.32 18.10 4.08
C MET A 1 -16.96 18.74 4.41
N LYS A 2 -16.84 19.69 5.35
CA LYS A 2 -15.57 20.42 5.64
C LYS A 2 -14.31 19.51 5.76
N GLN A 3 -14.38 18.40 6.51
CA GLN A 3 -13.25 17.46 6.64
C GLN A 3 -12.76 16.89 5.30
N ALA A 4 -13.68 16.50 4.41
CA ALA A 4 -13.33 15.96 3.09
C ALA A 4 -12.66 17.01 2.19
N ILE A 5 -13.10 18.27 2.26
CA ILE A 5 -12.48 19.38 1.52
C ILE A 5 -11.04 19.60 2.00
N MET A 6 -10.82 19.63 3.33
CA MET A 6 -9.48 19.76 3.91
C MET A 6 -8.56 18.59 3.55
N PHE A 7 -9.09 17.36 3.51
CA PHE A 7 -8.35 16.16 3.11
C PHE A 7 -7.93 16.18 1.63
N VAL A 8 -8.86 16.51 0.73
CA VAL A 8 -8.55 16.64 -0.71
C VAL A 8 -7.54 17.77 -0.95
N ALA A 9 -7.70 18.92 -0.27
CA ALA A 9 -6.75 20.02 -0.36
C ALA A 9 -5.35 19.65 0.18
N GLY A 10 -5.27 18.90 1.29
CA GLY A 10 -4.01 18.42 1.86
C GLY A 10 -3.28 17.42 0.96
N LEU A 11 -4.00 16.45 0.39
CA LEU A 11 -3.44 15.50 -0.58
C LEU A 11 -2.96 16.19 -1.85
N ALA A 12 -3.77 17.13 -2.38
CA ALA A 12 -3.41 17.91 -3.56
C ALA A 12 -2.17 18.78 -3.32
N ALA A 13 -2.06 19.42 -2.16
CA ALA A 13 -0.87 20.20 -1.78
C ALA A 13 0.38 19.31 -1.63
N ALA A 14 0.28 18.13 -1.01
CA ALA A 14 1.39 17.20 -0.87
C ALA A 14 1.85 16.64 -2.25
N ALA A 15 0.91 16.33 -3.14
CA ALA A 15 1.21 15.90 -4.50
C ALA A 15 1.84 17.03 -5.34
N ALA A 16 1.25 18.24 -5.29
CA ALA A 16 1.77 19.41 -6.01
C ALA A 16 3.18 19.80 -5.55
N ALA A 17 3.50 19.64 -4.26
CA ALA A 17 4.86 19.88 -3.75
C ALA A 17 5.87 18.87 -4.31
N GLY A 18 5.56 17.57 -4.28
CA GLY A 18 6.41 16.53 -4.88
C GLY A 18 6.59 16.71 -6.40
N LEU A 19 5.49 17.02 -7.10
CA LEU A 19 5.49 17.34 -8.53
C LEU A 19 6.35 18.56 -8.87
N ALA A 20 6.18 19.68 -8.16
CA ALA A 20 6.94 20.90 -8.42
C ALA A 20 8.45 20.70 -8.21
N LEU A 21 8.85 19.93 -7.18
CA LEU A 21 10.23 19.53 -6.96
C LEU A 21 10.74 18.64 -8.11
N LYS A 22 9.98 17.63 -8.54
CA LYS A 22 10.33 16.80 -9.69
C LYS A 22 10.52 17.63 -10.97
N SER A 23 9.61 18.55 -11.26
CA SER A 23 9.70 19.47 -12.42
C SER A 23 10.86 20.47 -12.33
N ALA A 24 11.34 20.78 -11.12
CA ALA A 24 12.54 21.59 -10.91
C ALA A 24 13.86 20.79 -11.04
N GLY A 25 13.79 19.47 -11.26
CA GLY A 25 14.96 18.59 -11.29
C GLY A 25 15.51 18.24 -9.91
N GLU A 26 14.76 18.50 -8.84
CA GLU A 26 15.20 18.26 -7.46
C GLU A 26 15.30 16.77 -7.12
N SER A 27 16.20 16.45 -6.19
CA SER A 27 16.49 15.06 -5.80
C SER A 27 15.24 14.29 -5.34
N ALA A 28 15.20 12.99 -5.66
CA ALA A 28 14.14 12.09 -5.19
C ALA A 28 13.98 12.11 -3.66
N ALA A 29 15.07 12.29 -2.92
CA ALA A 29 15.02 12.46 -1.46
C ALA A 29 14.26 13.72 -1.03
N LEU A 30 14.44 14.86 -1.72
CA LEU A 30 13.72 16.10 -1.40
C LEU A 30 12.23 16.00 -1.80
N GLN A 31 11.92 15.39 -2.95
CA GLN A 31 10.55 15.06 -3.35
C GLN A 31 9.86 14.20 -2.27
N ALA A 32 10.55 13.15 -1.79
CA ALA A 32 10.03 12.27 -0.75
C ALA A 32 9.82 12.98 0.59
N LEU A 33 10.74 13.87 1.01
CA LEU A 33 10.59 14.65 2.24
C LEU A 33 9.37 15.58 2.19
N ALA A 34 9.08 16.20 1.04
CA ALA A 34 7.89 17.04 0.86
C ALA A 34 6.59 16.23 0.96
N ILE A 35 6.54 15.06 0.30
CA ILE A 35 5.40 14.13 0.40
C ILE A 35 5.23 13.66 1.85
N LEU A 36 6.32 13.22 2.51
CA LEU A 36 6.32 12.74 3.89
C LEU A 36 5.77 13.80 4.87
N ALA A 37 6.26 15.04 4.75
CA ALA A 37 5.82 16.15 5.60
C ALA A 37 4.33 16.48 5.39
N GLY A 38 3.88 16.56 4.14
CA GLY A 38 2.47 16.81 3.81
C GLY A 38 1.54 15.74 4.40
N HIS A 39 1.91 14.47 4.31
CA HIS A 39 1.11 13.36 4.85
C HIS A 39 1.16 13.26 6.36
N ALA A 40 2.31 13.50 6.99
CA ALA A 40 2.43 13.51 8.44
C ALA A 40 1.54 14.62 9.05
N LEU A 41 1.55 15.82 8.46
CA LEU A 41 0.67 16.91 8.84
C LEU A 41 -0.81 16.59 8.60
N LEU A 42 -1.16 16.01 7.44
CA LEU A 42 -2.53 15.60 7.14
C LEU A 42 -3.05 14.50 8.09
N LEU A 43 -2.21 13.52 8.44
CA LEU A 43 -2.53 12.45 9.38
C LEU A 43 -2.78 12.99 10.79
N LEU A 44 -1.86 13.82 11.29
CA LEU A 44 -1.98 14.47 12.60
C LEU A 44 -3.19 15.42 12.67
N TRP A 45 -3.46 16.15 11.58
CA TRP A 45 -4.65 16.99 11.46
C TRP A 45 -5.93 16.14 11.48
N TRP A 46 -5.97 15.05 10.71
CA TRP A 46 -7.14 14.16 10.63
C TRP A 46 -7.46 13.55 11.99
N MET A 47 -6.45 13.00 12.69
CA MET A 47 -6.61 12.51 14.06
C MET A 47 -7.18 13.55 15.02
N ARG A 48 -6.65 14.78 14.99
CA ARG A 48 -7.07 15.86 15.90
C ARG A 48 -8.51 16.33 15.64
N ASN A 49 -9.07 16.04 14.45
CA ASN A 49 -10.40 16.45 14.03
C ASN A 49 -11.39 15.28 13.87
N ALA A 50 -10.98 14.04 14.16
CA ALA A 50 -11.84 12.87 14.19
C ALA A 50 -12.36 12.65 15.62
N SER A 51 -13.65 12.91 15.85
CA SER A 51 -14.28 12.69 17.17
C SER A 51 -14.46 11.20 17.50
N GLU A 52 -14.57 10.36 16.48
CA GLU A 52 -14.70 8.89 16.58
C GLU A 52 -13.96 8.23 15.40
N LEU A 53 -13.47 7.01 15.59
CA LEU A 53 -12.89 6.19 14.51
C LEU A 53 -13.98 5.48 13.71
N ALA A 54 -14.82 6.22 12.98
CA ALA A 54 -15.76 5.60 12.06
C ALA A 54 -15.02 4.98 10.85
N ALA A 55 -15.68 4.06 10.14
CA ALA A 55 -15.06 3.29 9.06
C ALA A 55 -14.46 4.18 7.96
N LYS A 56 -15.14 5.27 7.58
CA LYS A 56 -14.65 6.27 6.60
C LYS A 56 -13.32 6.90 7.04
N ASP A 57 -13.19 7.21 8.33
CA ASP A 57 -12.04 7.94 8.89
C ASP A 57 -10.84 7.02 9.08
N THR A 58 -11.11 5.75 9.40
CA THR A 58 -10.14 4.65 9.37
C THR A 58 -9.58 4.47 7.95
N LEU A 59 -10.44 4.37 6.93
CA LEU A 59 -10.01 4.20 5.53
C LEU A 59 -9.19 5.42 5.03
N ALA A 60 -9.57 6.64 5.43
CA ALA A 60 -8.83 7.86 5.12
C ALA A 60 -7.42 7.86 5.76
N MET A 61 -7.29 7.48 7.04
CA MET A 61 -5.97 7.35 7.69
C MET A 61 -5.08 6.29 7.04
N ILE A 62 -5.67 5.18 6.58
CA ILE A 62 -4.95 4.11 5.87
C ILE A 62 -4.49 4.58 4.49
N PHE A 63 -5.31 5.35 3.77
CA PHE A 63 -4.89 6.00 2.51
C PHE A 63 -3.72 6.98 2.74
N ILE A 64 -3.76 7.80 3.79
CA ILE A 64 -2.64 8.70 4.15
C ILE A 64 -1.37 7.89 4.49
N GLY A 65 -1.53 6.74 5.15
CA GLY A 65 -0.46 5.76 5.36
C GLY A 65 0.17 5.23 4.07
N GLY A 66 -0.61 5.13 2.99
CA GLY A 66 -0.13 4.75 1.67
C GLY A 66 0.85 5.77 1.11
N GLY A 67 0.48 7.06 1.14
CA GLY A 67 1.37 8.16 0.72
C GLY A 67 2.63 8.28 1.60
N LEU A 68 2.52 8.01 2.91
CA LEU A 68 3.70 7.88 3.79
C LEU A 68 4.60 6.73 3.36
N SER A 69 4.05 5.54 3.04
CA SER A 69 4.86 4.42 2.56
C SER A 69 5.50 4.66 1.19
N ALA A 70 4.87 5.45 0.31
CA ALA A 70 5.48 5.88 -0.96
C ALA A 70 6.69 6.80 -0.72
N ALA A 71 6.57 7.78 0.18
CA ALA A 71 7.70 8.63 0.56
C ALA A 71 8.84 7.83 1.23
N ILE A 72 8.52 6.86 2.10
CA ILE A 72 9.52 5.98 2.72
C ILE A 72 10.22 5.10 1.68
N ALA A 73 9.49 4.52 0.73
CA ALA A 73 10.07 3.73 -0.35
C ALA A 73 10.98 4.58 -1.26
N LEU A 74 10.55 5.80 -1.63
CA LEU A 74 11.34 6.72 -2.44
C LEU A 74 12.62 7.18 -1.72
N LEU A 75 12.57 7.41 -0.41
CA LEU A 75 13.77 7.65 0.41
C LEU A 75 14.74 6.46 0.34
N ILE A 76 14.24 5.23 0.58
CA ILE A 76 15.07 4.01 0.56
C ILE A 76 15.70 3.81 -0.82
N GLY A 77 14.90 3.92 -1.90
CA GLY A 77 15.40 3.82 -3.28
C GLY A 77 16.45 4.89 -3.60
N SER A 78 16.24 6.14 -3.17
CA SER A 78 17.22 7.23 -3.39
C SER A 78 18.52 7.10 -2.59
N ALA A 79 18.52 6.34 -1.49
CA ALA A 79 19.67 6.13 -0.62
C ALA A 79 20.49 4.87 -0.98
N LEU A 80 19.92 3.96 -1.77
CA LEU A 80 20.59 2.73 -2.22
C LEU A 80 21.21 2.97 -3.62
N PRO A 81 22.53 2.79 -3.80
CA PRO A 81 23.20 2.99 -5.10
C PRO A 81 22.95 1.78 -6.02
N ILE A 82 21.71 1.58 -6.47
CA ILE A 82 21.30 0.46 -7.31
C ILE A 82 21.54 0.82 -8.79
N PRO A 83 22.43 0.11 -9.51
CA PRO A 83 22.72 0.40 -10.90
C PRO A 83 21.62 -0.11 -11.84
N LYS A 84 21.37 0.58 -12.95
CA LYS A 84 20.43 0.09 -13.99
C LYS A 84 20.91 -1.24 -14.59
N PRO A 85 20.00 -2.17 -14.95
CA PRO A 85 18.54 -2.12 -14.84
C PRO A 85 17.99 -2.76 -13.55
N TRP A 86 18.80 -2.82 -12.48
CA TRP A 86 18.41 -3.48 -11.23
C TRP A 86 17.54 -2.60 -10.33
N ASP A 87 17.41 -1.31 -10.65
CA ASP A 87 16.51 -0.35 -10.00
C ASP A 87 15.04 -0.71 -10.22
N ASP A 88 14.64 -1.06 -11.45
CA ASP A 88 13.28 -1.53 -11.75
C ASP A 88 12.92 -2.80 -10.96
N LEU A 89 13.88 -3.73 -10.83
CA LEU A 89 13.74 -4.96 -10.05
C LEU A 89 13.74 -4.73 -8.53
N ALA A 90 14.34 -3.64 -8.04
CA ALA A 90 14.42 -3.32 -6.62
C ALA A 90 13.13 -2.69 -6.07
N ALA A 91 12.29 -2.10 -6.92
CA ALA A 91 11.01 -1.50 -6.52
C ALA A 91 10.14 -2.46 -5.71
N GLY A 92 9.86 -3.67 -6.21
CA GLY A 92 9.02 -4.66 -5.50
C GLY A 92 9.50 -5.02 -4.09
N PRO A 93 10.80 -5.35 -3.90
CA PRO A 93 11.42 -5.56 -2.59
C PRO A 93 11.50 -4.34 -1.65
N ILE A 94 11.38 -3.11 -2.16
CA ILE A 94 11.38 -1.89 -1.32
C ILE A 94 9.94 -1.48 -0.96
N GLU A 95 9.04 -1.48 -1.95
CA GLU A 95 7.74 -0.85 -1.86
C GLU A 95 6.67 -1.69 -1.16
N GLU A 96 6.57 -2.99 -1.46
CA GLU A 96 5.61 -3.86 -0.78
C GLU A 96 5.93 -3.97 0.72
N PRO A 97 7.21 -4.10 1.16
CA PRO A 97 7.54 -4.06 2.58
C PRO A 97 7.29 -2.69 3.22
N ALA A 98 7.49 -1.57 2.51
CA ALA A 98 7.12 -0.25 3.01
C ALA A 98 5.59 -0.12 3.25
N LYS A 99 4.78 -0.58 2.29
CA LYS A 99 3.31 -0.66 2.41
C LYS A 99 2.87 -1.58 3.55
N ALA A 100 3.44 -2.79 3.64
CA ALA A 100 3.10 -3.76 4.68
C ALA A 100 3.51 -3.28 6.09
N ALA A 101 4.67 -2.60 6.21
CA ALA A 101 5.11 -1.99 7.47
C ALA A 101 4.17 -0.86 7.91
N ALA A 102 3.80 0.04 7.00
CA ALA A 102 2.85 1.11 7.28
C ALA A 102 1.45 0.57 7.65
N PHE A 103 0.98 -0.50 7.00
CA PHE A 103 -0.26 -1.20 7.33
C PHE A 103 -0.22 -1.77 8.75
N VAL A 104 0.84 -2.51 9.11
CA VAL A 104 1.00 -3.08 10.46
C VAL A 104 1.11 -2.00 11.52
N ALA A 105 1.85 -0.92 11.25
CA ALA A 105 1.99 0.22 12.15
C ALA A 105 0.64 0.89 12.42
N LEU A 106 -0.12 1.23 11.36
CA LEU A 106 -1.44 1.84 11.49
C LEU A 106 -2.45 0.92 12.19
N MET A 107 -2.52 -0.37 11.84
CA MET A 107 -3.43 -1.32 12.52
C MET A 107 -3.13 -1.43 14.02
N ARG A 108 -1.85 -1.52 14.41
CA ARG A 108 -1.45 -1.55 15.83
C ARG A 108 -1.75 -0.24 16.56
N TRP A 109 -1.49 0.90 15.93
CA TRP A 109 -1.68 2.23 16.51
C TRP A 109 -3.15 2.60 16.69
N LEU A 110 -3.98 2.32 15.68
CA LEU A 110 -5.44 2.43 15.74
C LEU A 110 -6.09 1.34 16.59
N ARG A 111 -5.30 0.36 17.08
CA ARG A 111 -5.73 -0.82 17.86
C ARG A 111 -6.78 -1.67 17.14
N ILE A 112 -6.71 -1.71 15.81
CA ILE A 112 -7.62 -2.46 14.95
C ILE A 112 -7.06 -3.87 14.75
N ALA A 113 -7.85 -4.87 15.14
CA ALA A 113 -7.66 -6.27 14.77
C ALA A 113 -8.62 -6.58 13.60
N PRO A 114 -8.19 -6.45 12.33
CA PRO A 114 -9.09 -6.58 11.19
C PRO A 114 -9.50 -8.04 10.95
N THR A 115 -10.78 -8.28 10.66
CA THR A 115 -11.18 -9.55 10.01
C THR A 115 -10.50 -9.63 8.64
N MET A 116 -10.30 -10.83 8.09
CA MET A 116 -9.63 -11.04 6.80
C MET A 116 -10.21 -10.15 5.67
N GLN A 117 -11.55 -10.01 5.61
CA GLN A 117 -12.23 -9.19 4.61
C GLN A 117 -11.93 -7.69 4.79
N ARG A 118 -11.87 -7.20 6.04
CA ARG A 118 -11.42 -5.84 6.34
C ARG A 118 -9.94 -5.66 6.04
N GLY A 119 -9.14 -6.70 6.26
CA GLY A 119 -7.73 -6.78 5.87
C GLY A 119 -7.49 -6.48 4.40
N ILE A 120 -8.28 -7.09 3.51
CA ILE A 120 -8.26 -6.80 2.06
C ILE A 120 -8.60 -5.33 1.80
N ALA A 121 -9.72 -4.83 2.35
CA ALA A 121 -10.14 -3.45 2.13
C ALA A 121 -9.13 -2.41 2.64
N TYR A 122 -8.46 -2.69 3.75
CA TYR A 122 -7.42 -1.85 4.33
C TYR A 122 -6.10 -1.94 3.54
N ALA A 123 -5.70 -3.12 3.07
CA ALA A 123 -4.54 -3.28 2.20
C ALA A 123 -4.77 -2.61 0.82
N PHE A 124 -6.00 -2.65 0.31
CA PHE A 124 -6.38 -1.88 -0.87
C PHE A 124 -6.28 -0.37 -0.60
N CYS A 125 -6.78 0.14 0.53
CA CYS A 125 -6.65 1.57 0.83
C CYS A 125 -5.20 2.05 0.96
N ILE A 126 -4.28 1.23 1.49
CA ILE A 126 -2.87 1.62 1.56
C ILE A 126 -2.19 1.55 0.17
N ALA A 127 -2.57 0.60 -0.68
CA ALA A 127 -2.15 0.55 -2.08
C ALA A 127 -2.73 1.69 -2.94
N LEU A 128 -3.98 2.09 -2.72
CA LEU A 128 -4.58 3.30 -3.31
C LEU A 128 -3.80 4.55 -2.92
N GLY A 129 -3.51 4.70 -1.63
CA GLY A 129 -2.72 5.83 -1.12
C GLY A 129 -1.31 5.89 -1.69
N PHE A 130 -0.66 4.73 -1.87
CA PHE A 130 0.67 4.64 -2.49
C PHE A 130 0.61 4.96 -4.00
N SER A 131 -0.22 4.23 -4.74
CA SER A 131 -0.35 4.34 -6.22
C SER A 131 -0.80 5.73 -6.68
N PHE A 132 -1.48 6.51 -5.85
CA PHE A 132 -1.79 7.90 -6.13
C PHE A 132 -0.52 8.75 -6.31
N TYR A 133 0.53 8.52 -5.53
CA TYR A 133 1.80 9.25 -5.66
C TYR A 133 2.69 8.71 -6.79
N GLU A 134 2.69 7.40 -7.03
CA GLU A 134 3.41 6.82 -8.17
C GLU A 134 2.79 7.27 -9.51
N ASN A 135 1.46 7.22 -9.66
CA ASN A 135 0.77 7.75 -10.84
C ASN A 135 0.97 9.27 -11.00
N ALA A 136 0.99 10.04 -9.91
CA ALA A 136 1.33 11.46 -9.99
C ALA A 136 2.76 11.67 -10.53
N ALA A 137 3.73 10.89 -10.06
CA ALA A 137 5.09 10.92 -10.59
C ALA A 137 5.13 10.53 -12.08
N TYR A 138 4.38 9.50 -12.50
CA TYR A 138 4.31 9.10 -13.92
C TYR A 138 3.67 10.17 -14.82
N ILE A 139 2.61 10.86 -14.36
CA ILE A 139 1.98 11.96 -15.11
C ILE A 139 2.98 13.09 -15.43
N ALA A 140 4.00 13.29 -14.60
CA ALA A 140 5.05 14.28 -14.83
C ALA A 140 6.10 13.86 -15.88
N ASP A 141 6.22 12.56 -16.18
CA ASP A 141 7.13 12.03 -17.21
C ASP A 141 6.39 11.86 -18.55
N ASP A 142 5.23 11.20 -18.53
CA ASP A 142 4.32 11.04 -19.66
C ASP A 142 2.88 10.80 -19.16
N ALA A 143 1.97 11.70 -19.54
CA ALA A 143 0.56 11.66 -19.13
C ALA A 143 -0.20 10.40 -19.60
N ALA A 144 0.31 9.64 -20.56
CA ALA A 144 -0.29 8.37 -20.99
C ALA A 144 -0.29 7.29 -19.89
N TRP A 145 0.63 7.36 -18.93
CA TRP A 145 0.89 6.28 -17.96
C TRP A 145 0.09 6.38 -16.65
N TRP A 146 -0.85 7.33 -16.55
CA TRP A 146 -1.54 7.77 -15.32
C TRP A 146 -2.33 6.69 -14.54
N ILE A 147 -2.40 5.45 -15.03
CA ILE A 147 -3.04 4.31 -14.37
C ILE A 147 -2.07 3.12 -14.13
N ARG A 148 -0.79 3.14 -14.57
CA ARG A 148 0.11 1.94 -14.51
C ARG A 148 0.27 1.37 -13.10
N ALA A 149 0.44 2.24 -12.11
CA ALA A 149 0.66 1.84 -10.71
C ALA A 149 -0.54 1.10 -10.10
N LEU A 150 -1.74 1.56 -10.47
CA LEU A 150 -2.96 1.34 -9.69
C LEU A 150 -3.42 -0.13 -9.70
N PRO A 151 -3.56 -0.82 -10.85
CA PRO A 151 -3.89 -2.24 -10.88
C PRO A 151 -2.81 -3.09 -10.20
N GLY A 152 -1.53 -2.82 -10.49
CA GLY A 152 -0.40 -3.60 -9.96
C GLY A 152 -0.41 -3.62 -8.44
N HIS A 153 -0.30 -2.45 -7.79
CA HIS A 153 -0.27 -2.36 -6.33
C HIS A 153 -1.54 -2.90 -5.65
N LEU A 154 -2.73 -2.69 -6.24
CA LEU A 154 -3.97 -3.28 -5.69
C LEU A 154 -3.90 -4.81 -5.69
N ILE A 155 -3.37 -5.41 -6.76
CA ILE A 155 -3.22 -6.86 -6.83
C ILE A 155 -2.13 -7.32 -5.85
N TYR A 156 -0.98 -6.66 -5.72
CA TYR A 156 0.06 -7.05 -4.75
C TYR A 156 -0.44 -7.00 -3.30
N ALA A 157 -1.19 -5.95 -2.95
CA ALA A 157 -1.86 -5.83 -1.66
C ALA A 157 -2.94 -6.92 -1.42
N SER A 158 -3.55 -7.47 -2.47
CA SER A 158 -4.47 -8.62 -2.36
C SER A 158 -3.77 -9.91 -1.89
N ILE A 159 -2.46 -10.04 -2.15
CA ILE A 159 -1.65 -11.21 -1.78
C ILE A 159 -1.31 -11.15 -0.28
N TRP A 160 -0.68 -10.05 0.16
CA TRP A 160 -0.15 -9.94 1.52
C TRP A 160 -1.17 -9.44 2.56
N GLY A 161 -2.12 -8.60 2.16
CA GLY A 161 -3.13 -7.99 3.04
C GLY A 161 -3.91 -8.98 3.91
N PRO A 162 -4.49 -10.06 3.35
CA PRO A 162 -5.20 -11.08 4.13
C PRO A 162 -4.31 -11.74 5.19
N SER A 163 -3.07 -12.07 4.82
CA SER A 163 -2.12 -12.79 5.67
C SER A 163 -1.60 -11.92 6.81
N PHE A 164 -1.37 -10.62 6.57
CA PHE A 164 -1.04 -9.67 7.63
C PHE A 164 -2.22 -9.38 8.56
N ALA A 165 -3.44 -9.25 8.03
CA ALA A 165 -4.65 -9.16 8.87
C ALA A 165 -4.80 -10.38 9.78
N ARG A 166 -4.60 -11.58 9.22
CA ARG A 166 -4.58 -12.84 9.98
C ARG A 166 -3.47 -12.89 11.04
N ALA A 167 -2.26 -12.42 10.72
CA ALA A 167 -1.16 -12.33 11.70
C ALA A 167 -1.42 -11.33 12.83
N LEU A 168 -2.21 -10.28 12.58
CA LEU A 168 -2.66 -9.33 13.61
C LEU A 168 -3.75 -9.91 14.52
N THR A 169 -4.57 -10.86 14.05
CA THR A 169 -5.65 -11.51 14.85
C THR A 169 -5.21 -12.80 15.54
N GLU A 170 -4.41 -13.64 14.89
CA GLU A 170 -3.98 -14.96 15.40
C GLU A 170 -2.57 -14.94 16.01
N GLY A 171 -1.84 -13.82 15.86
CA GLY A 171 -0.50 -13.66 16.42
C GLY A 171 0.59 -14.47 15.70
N ALA A 172 1.64 -14.82 16.45
CA ALA A 172 2.91 -15.31 15.91
C ALA A 172 2.80 -16.51 14.97
N ASN A 173 1.84 -17.41 15.20
CA ASN A 173 1.66 -18.63 14.41
C ASN A 173 1.22 -18.36 12.96
N ALA A 174 0.59 -17.22 12.69
CA ALA A 174 0.19 -16.81 11.34
C ALA A 174 1.25 -15.95 10.63
N SER A 175 2.22 -15.38 11.36
CA SER A 175 3.28 -14.52 10.81
C SER A 175 4.09 -15.13 9.65
N PRO A 176 4.45 -16.42 9.61
CA PRO A 176 5.15 -17.00 8.46
C PRO A 176 4.37 -16.87 7.15
N SER A 177 3.03 -16.98 7.20
CA SER A 177 2.18 -16.82 6.01
C SER A 177 2.15 -15.37 5.51
N ALA A 178 2.29 -14.39 6.40
CA ALA A 178 2.40 -12.97 6.04
C ALA A 178 3.74 -12.68 5.35
N ILE A 179 4.85 -13.24 5.85
CA ILE A 179 6.19 -13.10 5.27
C ILE A 179 6.26 -13.74 3.87
N ILE A 180 5.73 -14.96 3.72
CA ILE A 180 5.69 -15.65 2.41
C ILE A 180 4.82 -14.87 1.42
N ALA A 181 3.65 -14.38 1.83
CA ALA A 181 2.77 -13.60 0.98
C ALA A 181 3.40 -12.24 0.56
N LEU A 182 4.18 -11.62 1.45
CA LEU A 182 4.95 -10.41 1.13
C LEU A 182 6.06 -10.69 0.12
N ALA A 183 6.83 -11.77 0.30
CA ALA A 183 7.89 -12.14 -0.64
C ALA A 183 7.34 -12.45 -2.04
N LEU A 184 6.18 -13.12 -2.12
CA LEU A 184 5.48 -13.36 -3.39
C LEU A 184 4.98 -12.05 -4.03
N ALA A 185 4.49 -11.10 -3.23
CA ALA A 185 4.07 -9.79 -3.72
C ALA A 185 5.25 -8.96 -4.25
N SER A 186 6.34 -8.85 -3.49
CA SER A 186 7.57 -8.18 -3.91
C SER A 186 8.17 -8.81 -5.18
N GLY A 187 8.16 -10.14 -5.30
CA GLY A 187 8.60 -10.83 -6.51
C GLY A 187 7.71 -10.54 -7.72
N ALA A 188 6.39 -10.62 -7.56
CA ALA A 188 5.43 -10.31 -8.63
C ALA A 188 5.50 -8.84 -9.09
N HIS A 189 5.84 -7.93 -8.18
CA HIS A 189 6.04 -6.51 -8.46
C HIS A 189 7.38 -6.25 -9.16
N ALA A 190 8.49 -6.82 -8.69
CA ALA A 190 9.79 -6.74 -9.38
C ALA A 190 9.68 -7.22 -10.84
N LEU A 191 9.01 -8.37 -11.05
CA LEU A 191 8.78 -8.93 -12.39
C LEU A 191 7.94 -8.01 -13.29
N TRP A 192 6.98 -7.27 -12.72
CA TRP A 192 6.14 -6.30 -13.44
C TRP A 192 6.92 -5.03 -13.83
N ASN A 193 7.76 -4.50 -12.95
CA ASN A 193 8.59 -3.35 -13.31
C ASN A 193 9.67 -3.75 -14.34
N SER A 194 10.18 -4.98 -14.29
CA SER A 194 11.03 -5.54 -15.36
C SER A 194 10.31 -5.84 -16.70
N GLN A 195 9.03 -5.49 -16.88
CA GLN A 195 8.33 -5.65 -18.18
C GLN A 195 8.86 -4.75 -19.30
N ALA A 196 9.90 -3.95 -19.06
CA ALA A 196 10.80 -3.48 -20.12
C ALA A 196 11.40 -4.64 -20.97
N PHE A 197 11.32 -5.89 -20.52
CA PHE A 197 11.89 -7.08 -21.16
C PHE A 197 10.88 -8.16 -21.61
N LEU A 198 9.57 -8.04 -21.34
CA LEU A 198 8.59 -9.11 -21.61
C LEU A 198 7.22 -8.57 -22.11
N GLU A 199 6.73 -9.17 -23.21
CA GLU A 199 5.53 -8.73 -23.93
C GLU A 199 4.19 -8.91 -23.17
N GLU A 200 3.16 -8.23 -23.70
CA GLU A 200 1.79 -8.10 -23.20
C GLU A 200 1.15 -9.41 -22.70
N PHE A 201 1.52 -10.55 -23.30
CA PHE A 201 1.03 -11.88 -22.95
C PHE A 201 1.27 -12.23 -21.47
N TYR A 202 2.34 -11.71 -20.87
CA TYR A 202 2.65 -11.95 -19.45
C TYR A 202 1.74 -11.21 -18.48
N LEU A 203 1.12 -10.08 -18.85
CA LEU A 203 0.14 -9.42 -17.97
C LEU A 203 -1.07 -10.33 -17.73
N LEU A 204 -1.60 -10.95 -18.79
CA LEU A 204 -2.73 -11.89 -18.70
C LEU A 204 -2.37 -13.13 -17.88
N ALA A 205 -1.17 -13.68 -18.06
CA ALA A 205 -0.69 -14.81 -17.28
C ALA A 205 -0.51 -14.46 -15.78
N LEU A 206 0.07 -13.29 -15.49
CA LEU A 206 0.27 -12.81 -14.12
C LEU A 206 -1.07 -12.53 -13.43
N MET A 207 -2.00 -11.83 -14.10
CA MET A 207 -3.36 -11.62 -13.58
C MET A 207 -4.11 -12.94 -13.39
N GLY A 208 -3.96 -13.92 -14.29
CA GLY A 208 -4.55 -15.26 -14.14
C GLY A 208 -4.03 -16.00 -12.91
N LEU A 209 -2.71 -16.01 -12.70
CA LEU A 209 -2.07 -16.59 -11.52
C LEU A 209 -2.48 -15.87 -10.23
N LEU A 210 -2.61 -14.54 -10.26
CA LEU A 210 -2.99 -13.73 -9.11
C LEU A 210 -4.47 -13.90 -8.74
N VAL A 211 -5.38 -13.94 -9.72
CA VAL A 211 -6.80 -14.29 -9.50
C VAL A 211 -6.94 -15.73 -8.97
N PHE A 212 -6.14 -16.68 -9.45
CA PHE A 212 -6.14 -18.04 -8.93
C PHE A 212 -5.56 -18.12 -7.50
N GLY A 213 -4.48 -17.38 -7.23
CA GLY A 213 -3.87 -17.25 -5.91
C GLY A 213 -4.81 -16.65 -4.88
N VAL A 214 -5.46 -15.52 -5.20
CA VAL A 214 -6.48 -14.90 -4.35
C VAL A 214 -7.65 -15.86 -4.10
N LYS A 215 -8.16 -16.57 -5.12
CA LYS A 215 -9.21 -17.59 -4.92
C LYS A 215 -8.76 -18.76 -4.04
N ARG A 216 -7.49 -19.19 -4.13
CA ARG A 216 -6.91 -20.22 -3.25
C ARG A 216 -6.79 -19.75 -1.81
N ILE A 217 -6.29 -18.52 -1.59
CA ILE A 217 -6.17 -17.88 -0.27
C ILE A 217 -7.56 -17.68 0.35
N GLN A 218 -8.51 -17.12 -0.41
CA GLN A 218 -9.89 -16.94 0.01
C GLN A 218 -10.52 -18.26 0.44
N LYS A 219 -10.44 -19.31 -0.40
CA LYS A 219 -11.00 -20.63 -0.07
C LYS A 219 -10.36 -21.25 1.17
N ALA A 220 -9.04 -21.13 1.34
CA ALA A 220 -8.35 -21.61 2.54
C ALA A 220 -8.81 -20.89 3.81
N CYS A 221 -9.05 -19.58 3.73
CA CYS A 221 -9.56 -18.79 4.86
C CYS A 221 -11.07 -18.98 5.11
N GLU A 222 -11.88 -19.25 4.09
CA GLU A 222 -13.27 -19.69 4.24
C GLU A 222 -13.34 -21.04 4.97
N GLN A 223 -12.47 -21.99 4.59
CA GLN A 223 -12.34 -23.29 5.27
C GLN A 223 -11.85 -23.13 6.73
N ALA A 224 -10.91 -22.23 7.00
CA ALA A 224 -10.49 -21.91 8.36
C ALA A 224 -11.60 -21.25 9.20
N GLY A 225 -12.34 -20.30 8.61
CA GLY A 225 -13.43 -19.59 9.27
C GLY A 225 -14.64 -20.48 9.60
N ALA A 226 -14.93 -21.47 8.75
CA ALA A 226 -15.99 -22.45 8.94
C ALA A 226 -15.82 -23.29 10.22
N HIS A 227 -14.59 -23.44 10.73
CA HIS A 227 -14.31 -24.18 11.97
C HIS A 227 -14.32 -23.33 13.25
N GLY A 228 -14.71 -22.05 13.15
CA GLY A 228 -15.32 -21.32 14.27
C GLY A 228 -14.58 -20.08 14.77
N PHE A 229 -14.83 -18.93 14.15
CA PHE A 229 -14.37 -17.62 14.65
C PHE A 229 -15.48 -16.58 14.94
N TYR A 230 -16.75 -17.00 15.01
CA TYR A 230 -17.85 -16.17 15.54
C TYR A 230 -18.03 -16.32 17.06
N ARG A 231 -16.94 -16.19 17.83
CA ARG A 231 -16.99 -15.81 19.24
C ARG A 231 -16.36 -14.45 19.44
N VAL A 232 -17.18 -13.41 19.23
CA VAL A 232 -16.91 -12.10 19.84
C VAL A 232 -16.82 -12.33 21.35
N ARG A 233 -15.68 -12.04 21.96
CA ARG A 233 -15.59 -11.95 23.41
C ARG A 233 -16.34 -10.70 23.85
N SER A 234 -17.62 -10.87 24.18
CA SER A 234 -18.35 -9.96 25.07
C SER A 234 -17.72 -10.04 26.46
N GLY A 235 -16.65 -9.27 26.66
CA GLY A 235 -16.10 -9.03 27.99
C GLY A 235 -17.09 -8.20 28.80
N ALA A 236 -17.30 -8.61 30.05
CA ALA A 236 -17.92 -7.77 31.07
C ALA A 236 -16.87 -6.85 31.71
#